data_AF-A0A933RKB9-F1
#
_entry.id   AF-A0A933RKB9-F1
#
_cell.length_a   1.000
_cell.length_b   1.000
_cell.length_c   1.000
_cell.angle_alpha   90.00
_cell.angle_beta   90.00
_cell.angle_gamma   90.00
#
_symmetry.space_group_name_H-M   'P 1'
#
loop_
_entity.id
_entity.type
_entity.pdbx_description
1 polymer ?
#
loop_
_entity_poly.entity_id
_entity_poly.type
_entity_poly.pdbx_seq_one_letter_code
_entity_poly.pdbx_strand_id
1 'polypeptide(L)'
;MTQPKKPRSTSTRAKAAKAPARSAAKATARAGAKPTRKAATPRTAPKAAPKAAPKSAPKAAAKPSDDGRLTALLEKLTSSLTLPTERLQEAIDDAVERGRMTRKDGEDLLSSLISAGRSQTEALIADVEQLLGRGRVRATRSSDRVLKEVDKARRRAGIPGFPIIGYDDLSAKQVTSRLGDLTPAQLRKVRDHEKRRAGRKSVLDAIEKKLA
;
A
#
# COMPACT_ATOMS: atom_id res chain seq x y z
N MET A 1 -12.47 42.66 38.84
CA MET A 1 -12.60 43.60 37.70
C MET A 1 -11.19 44.15 37.50
N THR A 2 -10.45 43.93 36.42
CA THR A 2 -10.74 44.34 35.04
C THR A 2 -9.65 43.73 34.14
N GLN A 3 -10.04 43.08 33.03
CA GLN A 3 -9.12 42.64 31.98
C GLN A 3 -8.85 43.78 31.00
N PRO A 4 -7.67 43.84 30.34
CA PRO A 4 -7.51 44.54 29.09
C PRO A 4 -7.73 43.60 27.89
N LYS A 5 -8.70 43.98 27.03
CA LYS A 5 -9.02 43.39 25.73
C LYS A 5 -8.24 44.08 24.59
N LYS A 6 -7.98 43.31 23.51
CA LYS A 6 -7.93 43.62 22.04
C LYS A 6 -6.57 43.37 21.36
N PRO A 7 -6.51 43.22 20.01
CA PRO A 7 -7.59 43.04 19.03
C PRO A 7 -7.43 41.84 18.06
N ARG A 8 -8.58 41.45 17.48
CA ARG A 8 -8.74 40.66 16.25
C ARG A 8 -8.17 41.42 15.04
N SER A 9 -7.43 40.73 14.17
CA SER A 9 -7.16 41.18 12.81
C SER A 9 -8.07 40.45 11.81
N THR A 10 -8.74 41.27 10.99
CA THR A 10 -9.56 40.92 9.83
C THR A 10 -8.84 41.40 8.58
N SER A 11 -8.73 40.57 7.54
CA SER A 11 -8.38 40.99 6.16
C SER A 11 -8.69 39.82 5.21
N THR A 12 -9.86 39.80 4.52
CA THR A 12 -10.09 40.26 3.12
C THR A 12 -9.24 39.52 2.07
N ARG A 13 -9.81 38.57 1.29
CA ARG A 13 -10.58 38.70 0.01
C ARG A 13 -9.72 39.04 -1.23
N ALA A 14 -9.59 38.07 -2.16
CA ALA A 14 -9.53 38.19 -3.63
C ALA A 14 -9.61 36.75 -4.21
N LYS A 15 -10.56 36.26 -5.02
CA LYS A 15 -11.29 36.66 -6.25
C LYS A 15 -10.50 36.46 -7.56
N ALA A 16 -11.18 35.72 -8.46
CA ALA A 16 -11.00 35.52 -9.92
C ALA A 16 -9.95 34.47 -10.33
N ALA A 17 -10.27 33.32 -10.94
CA ALA A 17 -11.11 32.99 -12.10
C ALA A 17 -10.57 33.52 -13.45
N LYS A 18 -9.99 32.63 -14.26
CA LYS A 18 -10.08 32.69 -15.74
C LYS A 18 -9.71 31.35 -16.38
N ALA A 19 -10.71 30.67 -16.91
CA ALA A 19 -10.56 29.70 -18.00
C ALA A 19 -10.66 30.44 -19.34
N PRO A 20 -10.10 29.90 -20.43
CA PRO A 20 -10.65 30.15 -21.74
C PRO A 20 -11.16 28.87 -22.39
N ALA A 21 -12.30 29.01 -23.04
CA ALA A 21 -12.97 28.03 -23.85
C ALA A 21 -12.40 27.98 -25.28
N ARG A 22 -12.56 26.80 -25.89
CA ARG A 22 -12.93 26.52 -27.29
C ARG A 22 -12.34 27.40 -28.41
N SER A 23 -11.67 26.73 -29.34
CA SER A 23 -11.80 27.03 -30.77
C SER A 23 -12.05 25.74 -31.56
N ALA A 24 -13.02 25.82 -32.45
CA ALA A 24 -13.38 24.82 -33.43
C ALA A 24 -12.89 25.28 -34.81
N ALA A 25 -12.36 24.37 -35.62
CA ALA A 25 -12.19 24.49 -37.07
C ALA A 25 -12.15 23.06 -37.62
N LYS A 26 -13.26 22.56 -38.18
CA LYS A 26 -13.73 22.62 -39.57
C LYS A 26 -12.84 21.86 -40.57
N ALA A 27 -13.52 20.91 -41.21
CA ALA A 27 -13.12 19.93 -42.20
C ALA A 27 -12.44 20.48 -43.47
N THR A 28 -11.67 19.61 -44.13
CA THR A 28 -11.79 19.37 -45.58
C THR A 28 -11.49 17.90 -45.90
N ALA A 29 -12.28 17.37 -46.84
CA ALA A 29 -12.29 16.00 -47.31
C ALA A 29 -11.42 15.83 -48.56
N ARG A 30 -10.95 14.60 -48.84
CA ARG A 30 -11.08 14.03 -50.21
C ARG A 30 -10.73 12.53 -50.30
N ALA A 31 -11.62 11.83 -51.02
CA ALA A 31 -11.43 10.67 -51.91
C ALA A 31 -10.74 9.41 -51.33
N GLY A 32 -11.31 8.21 -51.36
CA GLY A 32 -12.30 7.65 -52.29
C GLY A 32 -11.60 6.76 -53.32
N ALA A 33 -11.44 5.47 -53.02
CA ALA A 33 -11.34 4.39 -54.01
C ALA A 33 -11.56 3.02 -53.32
N LYS A 34 -12.51 2.25 -53.84
CA LYS A 34 -12.91 0.88 -53.50
C LYS A 34 -13.31 0.24 -54.85
N PRO A 35 -13.62 -1.06 -54.95
CA PRO A 35 -12.83 -2.28 -54.78
C PRO A 35 -12.82 -3.13 -56.08
N THR A 36 -12.04 -4.22 -56.16
CA THR A 36 -12.37 -5.33 -57.08
C THR A 36 -12.08 -6.71 -56.50
N ARG A 37 -13.06 -7.59 -56.71
CA ARG A 37 -13.24 -8.99 -56.28
C ARG A 37 -12.33 -9.99 -57.02
N LYS A 38 -12.13 -11.18 -56.42
CA LYS A 38 -12.21 -12.54 -57.02
C LYS A 38 -11.97 -13.57 -55.90
N ALA A 39 -12.96 -14.35 -55.48
CA ALA A 39 -13.53 -15.59 -56.05
C ALA A 39 -12.83 -16.87 -55.52
N ALA A 40 -13.61 -17.93 -55.34
CA ALA A 40 -13.43 -18.97 -54.33
C ALA A 40 -12.88 -20.32 -54.84
N THR A 41 -12.16 -21.03 -53.94
CA THR A 41 -12.13 -22.51 -53.67
C THR A 41 -11.63 -23.51 -54.75
N PRO A 42 -11.03 -24.69 -54.41
CA PRO A 42 -11.57 -25.64 -53.41
C PRO A 42 -10.62 -26.49 -52.54
N ARG A 43 -11.31 -27.21 -51.65
CA ARG A 43 -10.96 -28.18 -50.58
C ARG A 43 -9.82 -29.16 -50.90
N THR A 44 -9.00 -29.45 -49.88
CA THR A 44 -8.61 -30.82 -49.48
C THR A 44 -8.25 -30.86 -47.98
N ALA A 45 -8.86 -31.83 -47.28
CA ALA A 45 -8.44 -32.44 -46.02
C ALA A 45 -8.75 -33.95 -46.20
N PRO A 46 -8.20 -34.93 -45.45
CA PRO A 46 -7.63 -34.83 -44.10
C PRO A 46 -6.37 -35.72 -43.83
N LYS A 47 -5.67 -35.54 -42.69
CA LYS A 47 -5.07 -36.67 -41.94
C LYS A 47 -4.70 -36.29 -40.50
N ALA A 48 -4.88 -37.25 -39.61
CA ALA A 48 -4.88 -37.14 -38.15
C ALA A 48 -3.51 -37.38 -37.48
N ALA A 49 -3.35 -36.72 -36.32
CA ALA A 49 -2.61 -37.08 -35.09
C ALA A 49 -1.05 -37.00 -35.05
N PRO A 50 -0.39 -36.89 -33.86
CA PRO A 50 -0.89 -36.70 -32.50
C PRO A 50 -0.24 -35.53 -31.68
N LYS A 51 -0.77 -35.35 -30.46
CA LYS A 51 -0.37 -34.47 -29.35
C LYS A 51 1.14 -34.23 -29.17
N ALA A 52 1.53 -32.96 -29.06
CA ALA A 52 2.74 -32.53 -28.35
C ALA A 52 2.32 -31.68 -27.14
N ALA A 53 2.56 -32.21 -25.95
CA ALA A 53 2.44 -31.47 -24.70
C ALA A 53 3.53 -30.39 -24.63
N PRO A 54 3.25 -29.16 -24.18
CA PRO A 54 4.33 -28.25 -23.82
C PRO A 54 4.93 -28.72 -22.49
N LYS A 55 6.11 -29.34 -22.58
CA LYS A 55 7.01 -29.57 -21.45
C LYS A 55 7.48 -28.22 -20.90
N SER A 56 7.24 -28.02 -19.60
CA SER A 56 8.08 -27.29 -18.65
C SER A 56 8.75 -26.00 -19.15
N ALA A 57 8.08 -24.87 -18.93
CA ALA A 57 8.78 -23.59 -18.80
C ALA A 57 9.65 -23.61 -17.51
N PRO A 58 10.89 -23.09 -17.56
CA PRO A 58 11.76 -23.05 -16.40
C PRO A 58 11.17 -22.10 -15.35
N LYS A 59 11.13 -22.63 -14.13
CA LYS A 59 10.91 -21.98 -12.83
C LYS A 59 11.18 -20.47 -12.90
N ALA A 60 10.11 -19.68 -12.89
CA ALA A 60 10.19 -18.26 -12.57
C ALA A 60 10.92 -18.16 -11.23
N ALA A 61 12.16 -17.70 -11.27
CA ALA A 61 12.92 -17.37 -10.09
C ALA A 61 12.03 -16.46 -9.25
N ALA A 62 11.54 -17.01 -8.13
CA ALA A 62 10.87 -16.22 -7.12
C ALA A 62 11.80 -15.06 -6.82
N LYS A 63 11.33 -13.84 -7.10
CA LYS A 63 11.96 -12.64 -6.54
C LYS A 63 12.14 -12.95 -5.06
N PRO A 64 13.35 -12.81 -4.49
CA PRO A 64 13.54 -13.11 -3.09
C PRO A 64 12.50 -12.28 -2.35
N SER A 65 11.57 -12.97 -1.68
CA SER A 65 10.60 -12.37 -0.78
C SER A 65 11.35 -11.37 0.09
N ASP A 66 10.72 -10.27 0.49
CA ASP A 66 11.38 -9.28 1.33
C ASP A 66 12.01 -9.94 2.58
N ASP A 67 11.42 -11.03 3.06
CA ASP A 67 11.96 -11.93 4.08
C ASP A 67 13.38 -12.44 3.76
N GLY A 68 13.65 -12.86 2.52
CA GLY A 68 14.97 -13.34 2.07
C GLY A 68 16.02 -12.23 1.94
N ARG A 69 15.58 -10.98 1.72
CA ARG A 69 16.47 -9.81 1.73
C ARG A 69 16.77 -9.36 3.15
N LEU A 70 15.78 -9.46 4.04
CA LEU A 70 15.93 -9.19 5.46
C LEU A 70 16.84 -10.23 6.13
N THR A 71 16.71 -11.52 5.81
CA THR A 71 17.62 -12.55 6.33
C THR A 71 19.05 -12.35 5.83
N ALA A 72 19.26 -12.02 4.55
CA ALA A 72 20.59 -11.72 4.01
C ALA A 72 21.21 -10.45 4.62
N LEU A 73 20.39 -9.45 4.97
CA LEU A 73 20.83 -8.27 5.72
C LEU A 73 21.16 -8.60 7.17
N LEU A 74 20.32 -9.40 7.83
CA LEU A 74 20.56 -9.87 9.19
C LEU A 74 21.85 -10.69 9.28
N GLU A 75 22.10 -11.58 8.32
CA GLU A 75 23.31 -12.40 8.22
C GLU A 75 24.57 -11.56 7.96
N LYS A 76 24.46 -10.50 7.14
CA LYS A 76 25.53 -9.50 6.96
C LYS A 76 25.74 -8.64 8.20
N LEU A 77 24.67 -8.31 8.94
CA LEU A 77 24.76 -7.56 10.18
C LEU A 77 25.40 -8.39 11.29
N THR A 78 24.98 -9.64 11.47
CA THR A 78 25.59 -10.54 12.47
C THR A 78 27.06 -10.81 12.15
N SER A 79 27.41 -11.13 10.90
CA SER A 79 28.82 -11.28 10.52
C SER A 79 29.63 -9.99 10.68
N SER A 80 29.03 -8.83 10.39
CA SER A 80 29.66 -7.52 10.60
C SER A 80 29.70 -7.08 12.07
N LEU A 81 28.98 -7.72 12.99
CA LEU A 81 28.92 -7.37 14.42
C LEU A 81 29.74 -8.33 15.30
N THR A 82 29.98 -9.56 14.86
CA THR A 82 30.86 -10.51 15.56
C THR A 82 32.35 -10.18 15.35
N LEU A 83 32.74 -9.79 14.13
CA LEU A 83 34.10 -9.34 13.81
C LEU A 83 34.57 -8.09 14.58
N PRO A 84 33.75 -7.04 14.80
CA PRO A 84 34.18 -5.86 15.55
C PRO A 84 34.29 -6.13 17.04
N THR A 85 33.51 -7.04 17.63
CA THR A 85 33.66 -7.35 19.06
C THR A 85 34.96 -8.09 19.37
N GLU A 86 35.37 -9.02 18.51
CA GLU A 86 36.67 -9.71 18.65
C GLU A 86 37.84 -8.73 18.40
N ARG A 87 37.73 -7.89 17.36
CA ARG A 87 38.71 -6.83 17.08
C ARG A 87 38.80 -5.78 18.20
N LEU A 88 37.69 -5.46 18.85
CA LEU A 88 37.63 -4.54 20.00
C LEU A 88 38.27 -5.16 21.24
N GLN A 89 38.01 -6.45 21.51
CA GLN A 89 38.65 -7.17 22.61
C GLN A 89 40.16 -7.26 22.39
N GLU A 90 40.60 -7.67 21.19
CA GLU A 90 42.02 -7.75 20.84
C GLU A 90 42.72 -6.39 21.00
N ALA A 91 42.09 -5.30 20.54
CA ALA A 91 42.66 -3.95 20.65
C ALA A 91 42.69 -3.40 22.10
N ILE A 92 41.67 -3.73 22.91
CA ILE A 92 41.61 -3.33 24.33
C ILE A 92 42.64 -4.14 25.13
N ASP A 93 42.73 -5.44 24.91
CA ASP A 93 43.69 -6.32 25.57
C ASP A 93 45.13 -5.93 25.21
N ASP A 94 45.40 -5.61 23.94
CA ASP A 94 46.68 -5.04 23.48
C ASP A 94 47.05 -3.72 24.19
N ALA A 95 46.06 -2.90 24.52
CA ALA A 95 46.26 -1.64 25.22
C ALA A 95 46.53 -1.86 26.72
N VAL A 96 45.89 -2.88 27.31
CA VAL A 96 46.12 -3.33 28.68
C VAL A 96 47.51 -3.97 28.82
N GLU A 97 47.90 -4.82 27.89
CA GLU A 97 49.19 -5.53 27.90
C GLU A 97 50.37 -4.57 27.68
N ARG A 98 50.18 -3.51 26.88
CA ARG A 98 51.15 -2.42 26.73
C ARG A 98 51.14 -1.40 27.87
N GLY A 99 50.28 -1.59 28.89
CA GLY A 99 50.18 -0.72 30.06
C GLY A 99 49.61 0.68 29.78
N ARG A 100 48.98 0.90 28.62
CA ARG A 100 48.30 2.17 28.29
C ARG A 100 46.88 2.25 28.84
N MET A 101 46.38 1.14 29.35
CA MET A 101 45.07 0.99 29.95
C MET A 101 45.17 0.03 31.12
N THR A 102 44.43 0.25 32.20
CA THR A 102 44.36 -0.76 33.27
C THR A 102 43.39 -1.85 32.87
N ARG A 103 43.61 -3.07 33.35
CA ARG A 103 42.72 -4.22 33.07
C ARG A 103 41.27 -3.94 33.46
N LYS A 104 41.08 -3.23 34.57
CA LYS A 104 39.77 -2.80 35.06
C LYS A 104 39.10 -1.81 34.11
N ASP A 105 39.83 -0.80 33.66
CA ASP A 105 39.29 0.17 32.70
C ASP A 105 38.90 -0.53 31.38
N GLY A 106 39.67 -1.54 30.96
CA GLY A 106 39.40 -2.35 29.76
C GLY A 106 38.07 -3.09 29.84
N GLU A 107 37.83 -3.77 30.96
CA GLU A 107 36.58 -4.47 31.26
C GLU A 107 35.39 -3.50 31.37
N ASP A 108 35.59 -2.33 31.97
CA ASP A 108 34.57 -1.28 32.10
C ASP A 108 34.19 -0.68 30.73
N LEU A 109 35.17 -0.43 29.84
CA LEU A 109 34.89 0.03 28.48
C LEU A 109 34.15 -1.04 27.66
N LEU A 110 34.56 -2.31 27.75
CA LEU A 110 33.91 -3.40 27.02
C LEU A 110 32.45 -3.57 27.46
N SER A 111 32.20 -3.58 28.76
CA SER A 111 30.84 -3.70 29.31
C SER A 111 29.96 -2.50 28.90
N SER A 112 30.50 -1.29 28.91
CA SER A 112 29.83 -0.07 28.44
C SER A 112 29.51 -0.14 26.94
N LEU A 113 30.44 -0.59 26.10
CA LEU A 113 30.23 -0.74 24.66
C LEU A 113 29.17 -1.79 24.31
N ILE A 114 29.17 -2.93 25.00
CA ILE A 114 28.16 -3.97 24.79
C ILE A 114 26.77 -3.46 25.20
N SER A 115 26.68 -2.76 26.33
CA SER A 115 25.44 -2.15 26.80
C SER A 115 24.94 -1.07 25.82
N ALA A 116 25.84 -0.20 25.35
CA ALA A 116 25.55 0.83 24.36
C ALA A 116 25.12 0.23 23.01
N GLY A 117 25.78 -0.83 22.54
CA GLY A 117 25.44 -1.52 21.29
C GLY A 117 24.05 -2.18 21.35
N ARG A 118 23.71 -2.81 22.48
CA ARG A 118 22.37 -3.40 22.71
C ARG A 118 21.29 -2.33 22.71
N SER A 119 21.47 -1.26 23.47
CA SER A 119 20.50 -0.16 23.53
C SER A 119 20.32 0.56 22.18
N GLN A 120 21.40 0.74 21.40
CA GLN A 120 21.31 1.27 20.04
C GLN A 120 20.52 0.33 19.10
N THR A 121 20.71 -0.99 19.22
CA THR A 121 19.97 -1.97 18.42
C THR A 121 18.48 -2.00 18.79
N GLU A 122 18.15 -1.95 20.08
CA GLU A 122 16.77 -1.86 20.55
C GLU A 122 16.07 -0.58 20.05
N ALA A 123 16.77 0.55 20.05
CA ALA A 123 16.26 1.80 19.50
C ALA A 123 16.01 1.69 17.98
N LEU A 124 16.93 1.10 17.23
CA LEU A 124 16.76 0.87 15.79
C LEU A 124 15.58 -0.07 15.49
N ILE A 125 15.40 -1.13 16.28
CA ILE A 125 14.25 -2.03 16.15
C ILE A 125 12.95 -1.26 16.39
N ALA A 126 12.89 -0.44 17.45
CA ALA A 126 11.72 0.37 17.75
C ALA A 126 11.39 1.37 16.62
N ASP A 127 12.40 2.01 16.04
CA ASP A 127 12.22 2.92 14.90
C ASP A 127 11.70 2.19 13.65
N VAL A 128 12.23 0.99 13.38
CA VAL A 128 11.78 0.13 12.28
C VAL A 128 10.33 -0.30 12.50
N GLU A 129 9.97 -0.77 13.70
CA GLU A 129 8.60 -1.14 14.05
C GLU A 129 7.63 0.03 13.91
N GLN A 130 8.03 1.22 14.37
CA GLN A 130 7.25 2.44 14.23
C GLN A 130 7.04 2.83 12.76
N LEU A 131 8.09 2.75 11.94
CA LEU A 131 8.01 3.02 10.51
C LEU A 131 7.14 2.00 9.78
N LEU A 132 7.27 0.71 10.08
CA LEU A 132 6.42 -0.34 9.52
C LEU A 132 4.97 -0.17 9.94
N GLY A 133 4.71 0.15 11.21
CA GLY A 133 3.37 0.45 11.71
C GLY A 133 2.72 1.63 10.98
N ARG A 134 3.46 2.73 10.82
CA ARG A 134 3.03 3.92 10.08
C ARG A 134 2.83 3.63 8.58
N GLY A 135 3.70 2.82 7.99
CA GLY A 135 3.63 2.35 6.61
C GLY A 135 2.36 1.53 6.35
N ARG A 136 2.06 0.57 7.23
CA ARG A 136 0.85 -0.28 7.15
C ARG A 136 -0.43 0.55 7.28
N VAL A 137 -0.47 1.52 8.19
CA VAL A 137 -1.63 2.44 8.34
C VAL A 137 -1.79 3.34 7.10
N ARG A 138 -0.70 3.82 6.51
CA ARG A 138 -0.77 4.61 5.28
C ARG A 138 -1.20 3.78 4.08
N ALA A 139 -0.63 2.58 3.93
CA ALA A 139 -0.97 1.64 2.86
C ALA A 139 -2.45 1.27 2.89
N THR A 140 -2.97 0.86 4.06
CA THR A 140 -4.40 0.55 4.22
C THR A 140 -5.31 1.73 3.88
N ARG A 141 -4.98 2.95 4.33
CA ARG A 141 -5.74 4.16 3.97
C ARG A 141 -5.67 4.49 2.47
N SER A 142 -4.51 4.27 1.83
CA SER A 142 -4.35 4.51 0.39
C SER A 142 -5.15 3.50 -0.43
N SER A 143 -5.06 2.22 -0.09
CA SER A 143 -5.86 1.16 -0.73
C SER A 143 -7.35 1.38 -0.51
N ASP A 144 -7.76 1.80 0.70
CA ASP A 144 -9.15 2.11 1.01
C ASP A 144 -9.70 3.25 0.15
N ARG A 145 -8.90 4.28 -0.15
CA ARG A 145 -9.27 5.37 -1.08
C ARG A 145 -9.40 4.86 -2.51
N VAL A 146 -8.46 4.05 -2.99
CA VAL A 146 -8.50 3.48 -4.34
C VAL A 146 -9.76 2.63 -4.51
N LEU A 147 -10.05 1.74 -3.56
CA LEU A 147 -11.24 0.89 -3.60
C LEU A 147 -12.54 1.71 -3.57
N LYS A 148 -12.59 2.80 -2.80
CA LYS A 148 -13.75 3.72 -2.80
C LYS A 148 -13.99 4.38 -4.15
N GLU A 149 -12.93 4.81 -4.83
CA GLU A 149 -13.06 5.40 -6.16
C GLU A 149 -13.49 4.36 -7.19
N VAL A 150 -12.98 3.13 -7.10
CA VAL A 150 -13.42 2.01 -7.94
C VAL A 150 -14.90 1.69 -7.70
N ASP A 151 -15.34 1.63 -6.43
CA ASP A 151 -16.75 1.43 -6.08
C ASP A 151 -17.63 2.53 -6.70
N LYS A 152 -17.19 3.79 -6.63
CA LYS A 152 -17.90 4.95 -7.17
C LYS A 152 -17.97 4.91 -8.70
N ALA A 153 -16.87 4.58 -9.37
CA ALA A 153 -16.81 4.42 -10.81
C ALA A 153 -17.72 3.27 -11.28
N ARG A 154 -17.70 2.14 -10.57
CA ARG A 154 -18.54 0.96 -10.87
C ARG A 154 -20.03 1.27 -10.76
N ARG A 155 -20.42 2.01 -9.70
CA ARG A 155 -21.81 2.45 -9.50
C ARG A 155 -22.28 3.41 -10.59
N ARG A 156 -21.40 4.31 -11.05
CA ARG A 156 -21.69 5.24 -12.17
C ARG A 156 -21.76 4.53 -13.52
N ALA A 157 -20.93 3.52 -13.72
CA ALA A 157 -20.90 2.72 -14.94
C ALA A 157 -22.04 1.69 -15.02
N GLY A 158 -22.92 1.62 -14.02
CA GLY A 158 -24.08 0.71 -14.02
C GLY A 158 -23.69 -0.78 -14.00
N ILE A 159 -22.47 -1.12 -13.57
CA ILE A 159 -21.98 -2.50 -13.61
C ILE A 159 -22.79 -3.33 -12.60
N PRO A 160 -23.42 -4.45 -13.02
CA PRO A 160 -24.20 -5.29 -12.13
C PRO A 160 -23.33 -5.88 -11.03
N GLY A 161 -23.86 -5.94 -9.80
CA GLY A 161 -23.19 -6.53 -8.64
C GLY A 161 -23.47 -5.79 -7.33
N PHE A 162 -22.79 -6.22 -6.27
CA PHE A 162 -22.95 -5.65 -4.94
C PHE A 162 -22.37 -4.21 -4.87
N PRO A 163 -22.99 -3.26 -4.13
CA PRO A 163 -22.57 -1.85 -4.15
C PRO A 163 -21.17 -1.54 -3.58
N ILE A 164 -20.56 -2.49 -2.86
CA ILE A 164 -19.26 -2.35 -2.18
C ILE A 164 -18.40 -3.58 -2.53
N ILE A 165 -17.24 -3.37 -3.16
CA ILE A 165 -16.32 -4.46 -3.49
C ILE A 165 -15.70 -5.04 -2.22
N GLY A 166 -15.59 -6.38 -2.16
CA GLY A 166 -14.93 -7.08 -1.06
C GLY A 166 -15.61 -6.86 0.29
N TYR A 167 -16.93 -6.66 0.29
CA TYR A 167 -17.72 -6.30 1.48
C TYR A 167 -17.41 -7.15 2.72
N ASP A 168 -17.16 -8.44 2.51
CA ASP A 168 -16.96 -9.41 3.59
C ASP A 168 -15.63 -9.24 4.31
N ASP A 169 -14.61 -8.81 3.58
CA ASP A 169 -13.25 -8.59 4.07
C ASP A 169 -13.11 -7.21 4.74
N LEU A 170 -14.11 -6.34 4.57
CA LEU A 170 -14.09 -4.99 5.15
C LEU A 170 -14.49 -5.02 6.62
N SER A 171 -13.77 -4.25 7.44
CA SER A 171 -14.18 -3.97 8.81
C SER A 171 -15.41 -3.06 8.85
N ALA A 172 -16.16 -3.11 9.95
CA ALA A 172 -17.35 -2.26 10.14
C ALA A 172 -17.07 -0.77 9.90
N LYS A 173 -15.91 -0.26 10.37
CA LYS A 173 -15.50 1.15 10.15
C LYS A 173 -15.28 1.48 8.67
N GLN A 174 -14.71 0.55 7.92
CA GLN A 174 -14.47 0.71 6.48
C GLN A 174 -15.79 0.67 5.69
N VAL A 175 -16.74 -0.18 6.12
CA VAL A 175 -18.08 -0.23 5.54
C VAL A 175 -18.83 1.06 5.82
N THR A 176 -18.90 1.52 7.08
CA THR A 176 -19.62 2.76 7.43
C THR A 176 -19.09 3.99 6.70
N SER A 177 -17.77 4.06 6.49
CA SER A 177 -17.14 5.12 5.68
C SER A 177 -17.57 5.12 4.21
N ARG A 178 -18.03 3.98 3.67
CA ARG A 178 -18.50 3.84 2.28
C ARG A 178 -19.99 4.11 2.14
N LEU A 179 -20.79 3.86 3.18
CA LEU A 179 -22.24 4.04 3.17
C LEU A 179 -22.69 5.47 2.83
N GLY A 180 -21.84 6.48 3.06
CA GLY A 180 -22.17 7.89 2.78
C GLY A 180 -22.37 8.23 1.31
N ASP A 181 -21.77 7.46 0.40
CA ASP A 181 -21.86 7.69 -1.05
C ASP A 181 -22.91 6.80 -1.74
N LEU A 182 -23.70 6.02 -0.97
CA LEU A 182 -24.69 5.09 -1.50
C LEU A 182 -26.07 5.73 -1.62
N THR A 183 -26.81 5.31 -2.65
CA THR A 183 -28.21 5.72 -2.81
C THR A 183 -29.13 4.97 -1.83
N PRO A 184 -30.33 5.49 -1.51
CA PRO A 184 -31.26 4.81 -0.60
C PRO A 184 -31.63 3.39 -1.03
N ALA A 185 -31.76 3.14 -2.34
CA ALA A 185 -32.00 1.79 -2.88
C ALA A 185 -30.81 0.84 -2.65
N GLN A 186 -29.57 1.36 -2.73
CA GLN A 186 -28.36 0.59 -2.45
C GLN A 186 -28.19 0.32 -0.95
N LEU A 187 -28.54 1.29 -0.09
CA LEU A 187 -28.52 1.11 1.37
C LEU A 187 -29.46 -0.03 1.81
N ARG A 188 -30.65 -0.16 1.20
CA ARG A 188 -31.55 -1.30 1.45
C ARG A 188 -30.91 -2.64 1.08
N LYS A 189 -30.24 -2.72 -0.09
CA LYS A 189 -29.51 -3.94 -0.51
C LYS A 189 -28.37 -4.30 0.44
N VAL A 190 -27.60 -3.32 0.91
CA VAL A 190 -26.52 -3.56 1.88
C VAL A 190 -27.09 -4.00 3.22
N ARG A 191 -28.19 -3.39 3.68
CA ARG A 191 -28.89 -3.80 4.91
C ARG A 191 -29.34 -5.26 4.85
N ASP A 192 -29.96 -5.67 3.74
CA ASP A 192 -30.47 -7.03 3.59
C ASP A 192 -29.33 -8.05 3.51
N HIS A 193 -28.21 -7.70 2.85
CA HIS A 193 -27.01 -8.54 2.82
C HIS A 193 -26.35 -8.64 4.20
N GLU A 194 -26.27 -7.55 4.95
CA GLU A 194 -25.71 -7.53 6.31
C GLU A 194 -26.56 -8.37 7.27
N LYS A 195 -27.89 -8.23 7.20
CA LYS A 195 -28.83 -9.02 8.02
C LYS A 195 -28.74 -10.52 7.75
N ARG A 196 -28.46 -10.92 6.50
CA ARG A 196 -28.35 -12.34 6.10
C ARG A 196 -27.00 -12.96 6.43
N ARG A 197 -25.97 -12.16 6.69
CA ARG A 197 -24.59 -12.64 6.83
C ARG A 197 -24.05 -12.42 8.24
N ALA A 198 -23.30 -11.34 8.45
CA ALA A 198 -22.59 -11.11 9.71
C ALA A 198 -23.41 -10.38 10.77
N GLY A 199 -24.48 -9.66 10.39
CA GLY A 199 -25.37 -8.98 11.32
C GLY A 199 -24.66 -7.95 12.23
N ARG A 200 -23.64 -7.24 11.74
CA ARG A 200 -22.88 -6.27 12.54
C ARG A 200 -23.77 -5.07 12.87
N LYS A 201 -24.09 -4.92 14.16
CA LYS A 201 -24.97 -3.88 14.69
C LYS A 201 -24.55 -2.46 14.26
N SER A 202 -23.25 -2.15 14.34
CA SER A 202 -22.72 -0.84 13.97
C SER A 202 -22.92 -0.45 12.51
N VAL A 203 -22.99 -1.43 11.60
CA VAL A 203 -23.28 -1.19 10.18
C VAL A 203 -24.78 -0.98 10.00
N LEU A 204 -25.61 -1.81 10.65
CA LEU A 204 -27.08 -1.68 10.60
C LEU A 204 -27.54 -0.32 11.16
N ASP A 205 -27.04 0.07 12.33
CA ASP A 205 -27.36 1.36 12.97
C ASP A 205 -26.98 2.54 12.06
N ALA A 206 -25.80 2.45 11.40
CA ALA A 206 -25.34 3.48 10.47
C ALA A 206 -26.21 3.57 9.21
N ILE A 207 -26.73 2.43 8.72
CA ILE A 207 -27.65 2.39 7.57
C ILE A 207 -29.01 2.95 7.98
N GLU A 208 -29.54 2.57 9.14
CA GLU A 208 -30.82 3.06 9.66
C GLU A 208 -30.80 4.57 9.85
N LYS A 209 -29.72 5.11 10.43
CA LYS A 209 -29.52 6.56 10.57
C LYS A 209 -29.44 7.32 9.23
N LYS A 210 -29.12 6.63 8.12
CA LYS A 210 -29.07 7.22 6.78
C LYS A 210 -30.37 7.04 5.98
N LEU A 211 -31.26 6.17 6.45
CA LEU A 211 -32.56 5.91 5.86
C LEU A 211 -33.71 6.60 6.62
N ALA A 212 -33.49 6.96 7.89
CA ALA A 212 -34.34 7.85 8.68
C ALA A 212 -34.20 9.30 8.19
#